data_AF-A0A3N6NUA6-F1
#
_entry.id   AF-A0A3N6NUA6-F1
#
_cell.length_a   1.000
_cell.length_b   1.000
_cell.length_c   1.000
_cell.angle_alpha   90.00
_cell.angle_beta   90.00
_cell.angle_gamma   90.00
#
_symmetry.space_group_name_H-M   'P 1'
#
loop_
_entity.id
_entity.type
_entity.pdbx_description
1 polymer ?
#
loop_
_entity_poly.entity_id
_entity_poly.type
_entity_poly.pdbx_seq_one_letter_code
_entity_poly.pdbx_strand_id
1 'polypeptide(L)'
;MSDSSPKNNWYQDFNLEQKSNWYDQIADAYDRTRPRYPQILVNRVVEIAQLSSHAKILEIGCATGTATTSFADLGFSMVCVEPNSESYKIALRNCDRYQRVKIINTTFEEWELEKNQFDVVLAATSFHWVSSEFRYAKTAEALKTNGFLVLLWNTPPQPSQDIYQELLDSVYQTYASDLKGYEAIAIHQQNISSIGNAVIDSGKFQNLVSEELICEVTYDIDDYLALLSTLSPYIAMDAKQRNTLFENLSTILKKYHGNIINLSYLSALQIAQKV
;
A
#
# COMPACT_ATOMS: atom_id res chain seq x y z
N MET A 1 -15.19 2.47 24.06
CA MET A 1 -14.99 1.78 22.76
C MET A 1 -14.28 2.77 21.85
N SER A 2 -12.96 2.73 21.82
CA SER A 2 -12.13 3.68 21.08
C SER A 2 -11.90 3.15 19.67
N ASP A 3 -12.45 3.88 18.72
CA ASP A 3 -12.18 3.82 17.28
C ASP A 3 -10.67 3.65 17.02
N SER A 4 -10.29 2.52 16.42
CA SER A 4 -8.93 2.20 15.98
C SER A 4 -8.70 2.57 14.51
N SER A 5 -9.58 3.37 13.92
CA SER A 5 -9.19 4.23 12.80
C SER A 5 -8.02 5.10 13.28
N PRO A 6 -6.99 5.36 12.45
CA PRO A 6 -5.98 6.33 12.81
C PRO A 6 -6.71 7.61 13.21
N LYS A 7 -6.55 8.04 14.47
CA LYS A 7 -7.17 9.24 15.09
C LYS A 7 -6.78 10.56 14.42
N ASN A 8 -6.37 10.53 13.16
CA ASN A 8 -6.14 11.66 12.31
C ASN A 8 -6.41 11.21 10.86
N ASN A 9 -7.70 11.18 10.50
CA ASN A 9 -8.17 10.83 9.16
C ASN A 9 -8.09 12.04 8.20
N TRP A 10 -7.05 12.86 8.33
CA TRP A 10 -6.89 14.15 7.64
C TRP A 10 -6.90 14.02 6.12
N TYR A 11 -6.55 12.84 5.59
CA TYR A 11 -6.60 12.55 4.16
C TYR A 11 -8.04 12.37 3.63
N GLN A 12 -9.00 11.98 4.48
CA GLN A 12 -10.41 11.96 4.06
C GLN A 12 -10.98 13.37 3.91
N ASP A 13 -10.38 14.36 4.59
CA ASP A 13 -10.73 15.78 4.47
C ASP A 13 -10.12 16.42 3.22
N PHE A 14 -9.23 15.72 2.51
CA PHE A 14 -8.63 16.21 1.27
C PHE A 14 -9.65 16.18 0.13
N ASN A 15 -9.67 17.27 -0.64
CA ASN A 15 -10.36 17.28 -1.92
C ASN A 15 -9.61 16.40 -2.96
N LEU A 16 -10.24 16.15 -4.10
CA LEU A 16 -9.70 15.23 -5.11
C LEU A 16 -8.36 15.72 -5.71
N GLU A 17 -8.17 17.04 -5.84
CA GLU A 17 -6.92 17.64 -6.31
C GLU A 17 -5.78 17.42 -5.30
N GLN A 18 -6.05 17.62 -4.01
CA GLN A 18 -5.09 17.37 -2.94
C GLN A 18 -4.70 15.89 -2.84
N LYS A 19 -5.67 14.98 -3.01
CA LYS A 19 -5.39 13.54 -3.11
C LYS A 19 -4.50 13.22 -4.31
N SER A 20 -4.68 13.94 -5.42
CA SER A 20 -3.91 13.73 -6.66
C SER A 20 -2.46 14.22 -6.58
N ASN A 21 -2.15 15.27 -5.81
CA ASN A 21 -0.79 15.86 -5.80
C ASN A 21 0.09 15.43 -4.60
N TRP A 22 -0.46 14.68 -3.63
CA TRP A 22 0.22 14.41 -2.35
C TRP A 22 1.56 13.67 -2.49
N TYR A 23 1.75 12.85 -3.53
CA TYR A 23 2.92 11.99 -3.70
C TYR A 23 3.91 12.46 -4.79
N ASP A 24 3.70 13.60 -5.43
CA ASP A 24 4.46 14.03 -6.62
C ASP A 24 5.98 14.04 -6.41
N GLN A 25 6.45 14.53 -5.27
CA GLN A 25 7.88 14.68 -5.00
C GLN A 25 8.59 13.39 -4.55
N ILE A 26 7.84 12.31 -4.28
CA ILE A 26 8.38 11.08 -3.69
C ILE A 26 8.12 9.83 -4.53
N ALA A 27 7.48 9.96 -5.70
CA ALA A 27 7.08 8.83 -6.53
C ALA A 27 8.27 7.95 -6.98
N ASP A 28 9.41 8.55 -7.37
CA ASP A 28 10.62 7.78 -7.72
C ASP A 28 11.21 7.05 -6.50
N ALA A 29 11.23 7.70 -5.32
CA ALA A 29 11.68 7.06 -4.08
C ALA A 29 10.75 5.92 -3.68
N TYR A 30 9.43 6.10 -3.87
CA TYR A 30 8.42 5.07 -3.65
C TYR A 30 8.67 3.85 -4.53
N ASP A 31 8.83 4.05 -5.83
CA ASP A 31 9.07 2.97 -6.80
C ASP A 31 10.35 2.18 -6.48
N ARG A 32 11.40 2.90 -6.09
CA ARG A 32 12.70 2.31 -5.77
C ARG A 32 12.68 1.51 -4.48
N THR A 33 12.03 2.03 -3.43
CA THR A 33 12.27 1.59 -2.06
C THR A 33 11.10 0.89 -1.39
N ARG A 34 9.86 1.01 -1.88
CA ARG A 34 8.75 0.28 -1.27
C ARG A 34 8.87 -1.22 -1.56
N PRO A 35 8.67 -2.09 -0.55
CA PRO A 35 8.77 -3.52 -0.76
C PRO A 35 7.71 -4.00 -1.76
N ARG A 36 8.12 -4.91 -2.64
CA ARG A 36 7.20 -5.63 -3.53
C ARG A 36 6.34 -6.61 -2.74
N TYR A 37 5.20 -6.99 -3.30
CA TYR A 37 4.37 -8.04 -2.72
C TYR A 37 5.01 -9.41 -2.94
N PRO A 38 5.13 -10.26 -1.91
CA PRO A 38 5.66 -11.61 -2.06
C PRO A 38 4.90 -12.41 -3.10
N GLN A 39 5.61 -13.02 -4.06
CA GLN A 39 4.99 -13.79 -5.15
C GLN A 39 4.09 -14.91 -4.61
N ILE A 40 4.41 -15.47 -3.44
CA ILE A 40 3.57 -16.46 -2.79
C ILE A 40 2.16 -15.92 -2.53
N LEU A 41 2.00 -14.70 -1.99
CA LEU A 41 0.68 -14.11 -1.76
C LEU A 41 -0.05 -13.80 -3.08
N VAL A 42 0.68 -13.36 -4.11
CA VAL A 42 0.12 -13.14 -5.45
C VAL A 42 -0.42 -14.47 -6.03
N ASN A 43 0.33 -15.57 -5.91
CA ASN A 43 -0.12 -16.89 -6.35
C ASN A 43 -1.33 -17.38 -5.53
N ARG A 44 -1.37 -17.12 -4.23
CA ARG A 44 -2.51 -17.46 -3.38
C ARG A 44 -3.78 -16.75 -3.80
N VAL A 45 -3.72 -15.50 -4.30
CA VAL A 45 -4.86 -14.83 -4.93
C VAL A 45 -5.40 -15.65 -6.10
N VAL A 46 -4.52 -16.06 -7.01
CA VAL A 46 -4.89 -16.84 -8.20
C VAL A 46 -5.52 -18.16 -7.82
N GLU A 47 -4.96 -18.85 -6.83
CA GLU A 47 -5.46 -20.14 -6.33
C GLU A 47 -6.82 -20.02 -5.64
N ILE A 48 -6.98 -19.08 -4.71
CA ILE A 48 -8.22 -18.92 -3.93
C ILE A 48 -9.37 -18.46 -4.82
N ALA A 49 -9.13 -17.49 -5.71
CA ALA A 49 -10.15 -17.01 -6.64
C ALA A 49 -10.32 -17.89 -7.89
N GLN A 50 -9.51 -18.96 -8.03
CA GLN A 50 -9.51 -19.87 -9.17
C GLN A 50 -9.45 -19.12 -10.51
N LEU A 51 -8.57 -18.13 -10.60
CA LEU A 51 -8.52 -17.23 -11.76
C LEU A 51 -8.06 -17.98 -13.00
N SER A 52 -8.89 -17.94 -14.05
CA SER A 52 -8.49 -18.41 -15.38
C SER A 52 -7.47 -17.44 -16.01
N SER A 53 -6.70 -17.91 -16.99
CA SER A 53 -5.78 -17.07 -17.78
C SER A 53 -6.44 -15.91 -18.55
N HIS A 54 -7.77 -15.89 -18.61
CA HIS A 54 -8.56 -14.84 -19.25
C HIS A 54 -9.19 -13.85 -18.25
N ALA A 55 -8.94 -14.02 -16.95
CA ALA A 55 -9.47 -13.15 -15.91
C ALA A 55 -9.05 -11.69 -16.14
N LYS A 56 -9.98 -10.77 -15.87
CA LYS A 56 -9.78 -9.32 -15.91
C LYS A 56 -9.72 -8.77 -14.50
N ILE A 57 -8.68 -7.99 -14.22
CA ILE A 57 -8.44 -7.36 -12.92
C ILE A 57 -8.62 -5.84 -13.07
N LEU A 58 -9.40 -5.24 -12.18
CA LEU A 58 -9.39 -3.80 -11.95
C LEU A 58 -8.49 -3.53 -10.76
N GLU A 59 -7.51 -2.65 -10.89
CA GLU A 59 -6.70 -2.20 -9.76
C GLU A 59 -7.06 -0.75 -9.37
N ILE A 60 -7.38 -0.56 -8.10
CA ILE A 60 -7.67 0.75 -7.51
C ILE A 60 -6.37 1.30 -6.91
N GLY A 61 -5.92 2.47 -7.36
CA GLY A 61 -4.72 3.14 -6.84
C GLY A 61 -3.45 2.30 -7.05
N CYS A 62 -3.07 2.07 -8.31
CA CYS A 62 -1.93 1.22 -8.64
C CYS A 62 -0.55 1.83 -8.33
N ALA A 63 -0.50 3.10 -7.90
CA ALA A 63 0.72 3.84 -7.62
C ALA A 63 1.70 3.75 -8.81
N THR A 64 2.92 3.27 -8.58
CA THR A 64 3.97 3.12 -9.60
C THR A 64 3.91 1.77 -10.34
N GLY A 65 2.86 0.98 -10.11
CA GLY A 65 2.61 -0.30 -10.77
C GLY A 65 3.12 -1.54 -10.02
N THR A 66 3.48 -1.42 -8.73
CA THR A 66 4.14 -2.49 -7.95
C THR A 66 3.36 -3.80 -7.93
N ALA A 67 2.05 -3.75 -7.63
CA ALA A 67 1.21 -4.95 -7.69
C ALA A 67 0.80 -5.27 -9.14
N THR A 68 0.57 -4.25 -9.96
CA THR A 68 0.27 -4.39 -11.39
C THR A 68 1.26 -5.30 -12.09
N THR A 69 2.57 -5.06 -11.95
CA THR A 69 3.60 -5.85 -12.62
C THR A 69 3.58 -7.31 -12.17
N SER A 70 3.30 -7.59 -10.89
CA SER A 70 3.25 -8.96 -10.37
C SER A 70 2.11 -9.79 -10.98
N PHE A 71 0.94 -9.19 -11.22
CA PHE A 71 -0.16 -9.86 -11.91
C PHE A 71 0.02 -9.86 -13.43
N ALA A 72 0.61 -8.81 -14.00
CA ALA A 72 0.89 -8.72 -15.43
C ALA A 72 1.96 -9.74 -15.87
N ASP A 73 2.95 -10.05 -15.04
CA ASP A 73 3.93 -11.12 -15.26
C ASP A 73 3.27 -12.52 -15.34
N LEU A 74 2.10 -12.69 -14.72
CA LEU A 74 1.28 -13.90 -14.83
C LEU A 74 0.36 -13.89 -16.07
N GLY A 75 0.37 -12.81 -16.87
CA GLY A 75 -0.36 -12.68 -18.13
C GLY A 75 -1.80 -12.17 -18.00
N PHE A 76 -2.22 -11.69 -16.82
CA PHE A 76 -3.57 -11.17 -16.61
C PHE A 76 -3.84 -9.87 -17.37
N SER A 77 -5.11 -9.65 -17.73
CA SER A 77 -5.56 -8.37 -18.29
C SER A 77 -5.92 -7.43 -17.16
N MET A 78 -5.39 -6.20 -17.19
CA MET A 78 -5.58 -5.25 -16.10
C MET A 78 -6.06 -3.89 -16.60
N VAL A 79 -6.98 -3.29 -15.85
CA VAL A 79 -7.28 -1.85 -15.90
C VAL A 79 -6.89 -1.30 -14.54
N CYS A 80 -5.98 -0.33 -14.50
CA CYS A 80 -5.44 0.22 -13.28
C CYS A 80 -5.75 1.71 -13.23
N VAL A 81 -6.33 2.16 -12.13
CA VAL A 81 -6.71 3.56 -11.92
C VAL A 81 -5.73 4.17 -10.91
N GLU A 82 -5.14 5.32 -11.25
CA GLU A 82 -4.21 6.04 -10.36
C GLU A 82 -4.45 7.54 -10.42
N PRO A 83 -4.82 8.21 -9.33
CA PRO A 83 -5.05 9.65 -9.33
C PRO A 83 -3.75 10.47 -9.41
N ASN A 84 -2.64 10.02 -8.82
CA ASN A 84 -1.41 10.80 -8.78
C ASN A 84 -0.69 10.79 -10.13
N SER A 85 -0.48 11.98 -10.69
CA SER A 85 0.03 12.14 -12.05
C SER A 85 1.48 11.66 -12.23
N GLU A 86 2.34 11.81 -11.21
CA GLU A 86 3.72 11.33 -11.26
C GLU A 86 3.81 9.80 -11.10
N SER A 87 3.06 9.24 -10.15
CA SER A 87 2.94 7.79 -9.97
C SER A 87 2.36 7.13 -11.23
N TYR A 88 1.35 7.75 -11.84
CA TYR A 88 0.80 7.34 -13.14
C TYR A 88 1.87 7.29 -14.25
N LYS A 89 2.71 8.32 -14.38
CA LYS A 89 3.80 8.33 -15.38
C LYS A 89 4.83 7.23 -15.12
N ILE A 90 5.14 6.94 -13.86
CA ILE A 90 6.01 5.82 -13.50
C ILE A 90 5.34 4.49 -13.85
N ALA A 91 4.06 4.30 -13.49
CA ALA A 91 3.31 3.09 -13.81
C ALA A 91 3.25 2.83 -15.31
N LEU A 92 3.05 3.86 -16.13
CA LEU A 92 3.12 3.74 -17.60
C LEU A 92 4.49 3.20 -18.06
N ARG A 93 5.59 3.74 -17.53
CA ARG A 93 6.95 3.28 -17.86
C ARG A 93 7.19 1.84 -17.40
N ASN A 94 6.83 1.53 -16.16
CA ASN A 94 7.02 0.20 -15.55
C ASN A 94 6.16 -0.86 -16.24
N CYS A 95 5.00 -0.47 -16.77
CA CYS A 95 4.05 -1.39 -17.40
C CYS A 95 4.10 -1.42 -18.93
N ASP A 96 4.98 -0.64 -19.58
CA ASP A 96 5.04 -0.47 -21.05
C ASP A 96 5.14 -1.81 -21.82
N ARG A 97 5.83 -2.79 -21.23
CA ARG A 97 5.99 -4.12 -21.82
C ARG A 97 4.72 -4.99 -21.82
N TYR A 98 3.69 -4.64 -21.05
CA TYR A 98 2.49 -5.46 -20.85
C TYR A 98 1.32 -4.97 -21.71
N GLN A 99 1.13 -5.59 -22.86
CA GLN A 99 0.09 -5.21 -23.84
C GLN A 99 -1.36 -5.31 -23.32
N ARG A 100 -1.58 -6.05 -22.24
CA ARG A 100 -2.92 -6.27 -21.64
C ARG A 100 -3.18 -5.42 -20.40
N VAL A 101 -2.27 -4.49 -20.07
CA VAL A 101 -2.37 -3.57 -18.95
C VAL A 101 -2.72 -2.18 -19.47
N LYS A 102 -3.76 -1.57 -18.92
CA LYS A 102 -4.16 -0.19 -19.20
C LYS A 102 -4.12 0.62 -17.91
N ILE A 103 -3.29 1.66 -17.86
CA ILE A 103 -3.26 2.60 -16.74
C ILE A 103 -4.09 3.84 -17.10
N ILE A 104 -4.95 4.30 -16.18
CA ILE A 104 -5.84 5.46 -16.36
C ILE A 104 -5.57 6.45 -15.23
N ASN A 105 -5.25 7.70 -15.59
CA ASN A 105 -5.05 8.77 -14.61
C ASN A 105 -6.38 9.40 -14.21
N THR A 106 -6.96 8.92 -13.11
CA THR A 106 -8.22 9.42 -12.54
C THR A 106 -8.37 8.89 -11.12
N THR A 107 -9.27 9.46 -10.32
CA THR A 107 -9.71 8.85 -9.06
C THR A 107 -10.63 7.66 -9.34
N PHE A 108 -10.67 6.68 -8.44
CA PHE A 108 -11.65 5.58 -8.56
C PHE A 108 -13.08 6.10 -8.43
N GLU A 109 -13.28 7.17 -7.66
CA GLU A 109 -14.55 7.87 -7.46
C GLU A 109 -15.10 8.46 -8.77
N GLU A 110 -14.27 9.15 -9.55
CA GLU A 110 -14.67 9.80 -10.81
C GLU A 110 -14.66 8.86 -12.01
N TRP A 111 -13.91 7.75 -11.94
CA TRP A 111 -13.80 6.84 -13.07
C TRP A 111 -15.17 6.27 -13.49
N GLU A 112 -15.54 6.44 -14.75
CA GLU A 112 -16.78 5.87 -15.28
C GLU A 112 -16.69 4.34 -15.32
N LEU A 113 -17.35 3.71 -14.35
CA LEU A 113 -17.28 2.27 -14.17
C LEU A 113 -18.23 1.54 -15.13
N GLU A 114 -17.67 0.63 -15.91
CA GLU A 114 -18.45 -0.42 -16.55
C GLU A 114 -18.77 -1.54 -15.55
N LYS A 115 -20.06 -1.75 -15.28
CA LYS A 115 -20.51 -2.75 -14.29
C LYS A 115 -20.28 -4.19 -14.76
N ASN A 116 -20.04 -5.09 -13.81
CA ASN A 116 -19.90 -6.53 -14.01
C ASN A 116 -18.83 -6.93 -15.06
N GLN A 117 -17.72 -6.21 -15.13
CA GLN A 117 -16.65 -6.45 -16.11
C GLN A 117 -15.48 -7.25 -15.56
N PHE A 118 -15.24 -7.19 -14.24
CA PHE A 118 -14.00 -7.68 -13.64
C PHE A 118 -14.21 -8.96 -12.83
N ASP A 119 -13.26 -9.88 -12.93
CA ASP A 119 -13.22 -11.08 -12.10
C ASP A 119 -12.63 -10.75 -10.73
N VAL A 120 -11.71 -9.77 -10.68
CA VAL A 120 -11.08 -9.27 -9.46
C VAL A 120 -11.06 -7.74 -9.46
N VAL A 121 -11.33 -7.15 -8.29
CA VAL A 121 -10.93 -5.78 -7.97
C VAL A 121 -9.82 -5.88 -6.93
N LEU A 122 -8.65 -5.39 -7.29
CA LEU A 122 -7.43 -5.37 -6.50
C LEU A 122 -7.23 -3.97 -5.91
N ALA A 123 -6.85 -3.90 -4.64
CA ALA A 123 -6.36 -2.68 -4.02
C ALA A 123 -5.12 -3.00 -3.18
N ALA A 124 -3.97 -2.49 -3.61
CA ALA A 124 -2.68 -2.79 -3.03
C ALA A 124 -2.21 -1.60 -2.16
N THR A 125 -2.45 -1.68 -0.85
CA THR A 125 -2.23 -0.58 0.11
C THR A 125 -3.01 0.71 -0.21
N SER A 126 -4.09 0.62 -0.99
CA SER A 126 -4.83 1.79 -1.50
C SER A 126 -6.28 1.90 -1.04
N PHE A 127 -6.89 0.78 -0.59
CA PHE A 127 -8.34 0.70 -0.38
C PHE A 127 -8.89 1.67 0.69
N HIS A 128 -8.08 1.99 1.69
CA HIS A 128 -8.45 2.91 2.77
C HIS A 128 -8.52 4.38 2.31
N TRP A 129 -7.93 4.72 1.16
CA TRP A 129 -7.97 6.07 0.60
C TRP A 129 -9.25 6.38 -0.17
N VAL A 130 -9.92 5.34 -0.70
CA VAL A 130 -11.20 5.46 -1.39
C VAL A 130 -12.25 5.98 -0.41
N SER A 131 -13.06 6.96 -0.81
CA SER A 131 -14.09 7.49 0.07
C SER A 131 -15.09 6.39 0.49
N SER A 132 -15.55 6.43 1.74
CA SER A 132 -16.46 5.42 2.29
C SER A 132 -17.78 5.30 1.51
N GLU A 133 -18.22 6.39 0.87
CA GLU A 133 -19.43 6.44 0.04
C GLU A 133 -19.34 5.51 -1.18
N PHE A 134 -18.19 5.49 -1.86
CA PHE A 134 -18.01 4.69 -3.08
C PHE A 134 -17.38 3.32 -2.83
N ARG A 135 -16.54 3.21 -1.78
CA ARG A 135 -15.59 2.11 -1.57
C ARG A 135 -16.18 0.72 -1.78
N TYR A 136 -17.28 0.38 -1.10
CA TYR A 136 -17.84 -0.97 -1.18
C TYR A 136 -18.83 -1.14 -2.34
N ALA A 137 -19.73 -0.16 -2.52
CA ALA A 137 -20.79 -0.25 -3.52
C ALA A 137 -20.21 -0.26 -4.95
N LYS A 138 -19.34 0.70 -5.28
CA LYS A 138 -18.73 0.81 -6.62
C LYS A 138 -17.82 -0.38 -6.92
N THR A 139 -17.07 -0.86 -5.93
CA THR A 139 -16.25 -2.07 -6.05
C THR A 139 -17.10 -3.31 -6.36
N ALA A 140 -18.20 -3.50 -5.64
CA ALA A 140 -19.12 -4.61 -5.91
C ALA A 140 -19.80 -4.48 -7.28
N GLU A 141 -20.13 -3.27 -7.73
CA GLU A 141 -20.70 -3.06 -9.06
C GLU A 141 -19.71 -3.38 -10.20
N ALA A 142 -18.40 -3.19 -9.98
CA ALA A 142 -17.36 -3.47 -10.96
C ALA A 142 -17.21 -4.98 -11.23
N LEU A 143 -17.38 -5.77 -10.17
CA LEU A 143 -17.19 -7.21 -10.18
C LEU A 143 -18.33 -7.95 -10.90
N LYS A 144 -17.97 -8.97 -11.67
CA LYS A 144 -18.91 -9.99 -12.16
C LYS A 144 -19.56 -10.73 -10.98
N THR A 145 -20.63 -11.47 -11.27
CA THR A 145 -21.16 -12.47 -10.31
C THR A 145 -20.03 -13.40 -9.88
N ASN A 146 -19.93 -13.66 -8.57
CA ASN A 146 -18.87 -14.46 -7.94
C ASN A 146 -17.45 -13.87 -8.06
N GLY A 147 -17.29 -12.62 -8.50
CA GLY A 147 -15.99 -11.95 -8.52
C GLY A 147 -15.45 -11.64 -7.12
N PHE A 148 -14.18 -11.27 -7.03
CA PHE A 148 -13.48 -11.11 -5.75
C PHE A 148 -12.91 -9.71 -5.54
N LEU A 149 -13.08 -9.17 -4.34
CA LEU A 149 -12.27 -8.07 -3.85
C LEU A 149 -11.00 -8.66 -3.21
N VAL A 150 -9.84 -8.18 -3.67
CA VAL A 150 -8.51 -8.56 -3.18
C VAL A 150 -7.84 -7.33 -2.61
N LEU A 151 -7.45 -7.40 -1.34
CA LEU A 151 -6.66 -6.39 -0.65
C LEU A 151 -5.27 -6.96 -0.38
N LEU A 152 -4.24 -6.27 -0.87
CA LEU A 152 -2.85 -6.59 -0.56
C LEU A 152 -2.26 -5.50 0.32
N TRP A 153 -1.56 -5.90 1.38
CA TRP A 153 -1.00 -4.98 2.36
C TRP A 153 0.49 -5.27 2.56
N ASN A 154 1.31 -4.23 2.56
CA ASN A 154 2.66 -4.26 3.12
C ASN A 154 2.71 -3.21 4.23
N THR A 155 3.02 -3.62 5.45
CA THR A 155 3.32 -2.66 6.52
C THR A 155 4.68 -1.99 6.25
N PRO A 156 4.96 -0.82 6.84
CA PRO A 156 6.29 -0.24 6.75
C PRO A 156 7.34 -1.21 7.31
N PRO A 157 8.43 -1.50 6.56
CA PRO A 157 9.60 -2.18 7.10
C PRO A 157 10.17 -1.43 8.30
N GLN A 158 10.36 -2.14 9.41
CA GLN A 158 10.90 -1.61 10.66
C GLN A 158 12.15 -2.40 11.08
N PRO A 159 13.15 -1.75 11.70
CA PRO A 159 14.27 -2.47 12.30
C PRO A 159 13.79 -3.28 13.51
N SER A 160 14.67 -4.08 14.10
CA SER A 160 14.36 -4.76 15.36
C SER A 160 14.00 -3.74 16.45
N GLN A 161 13.23 -4.17 17.44
CA GLN A 161 12.80 -3.32 18.54
C GLN A 161 13.99 -2.66 19.29
N ASP A 162 15.09 -3.40 19.47
CA ASP A 162 16.29 -2.88 20.14
C ASP A 162 16.93 -1.73 19.34
N ILE A 163 17.07 -1.90 18.02
CA ILE A 163 17.60 -0.86 17.14
C ILE A 163 16.64 0.33 17.11
N TYR A 164 15.32 0.07 17.02
CA TYR A 164 14.33 1.16 17.06
C TYR A 164 14.43 1.95 18.36
N GLN A 165 14.57 1.27 19.50
CA GLN A 165 14.71 1.93 20.81
C GLN A 165 15.98 2.79 20.87
N GLU A 166 17.10 2.32 20.32
CA GLU A 166 18.32 3.13 20.19
C GLU A 166 18.07 4.39 19.34
N LEU A 167 17.41 4.26 18.19
CA LEU A 167 17.05 5.41 17.34
C LEU A 167 16.05 6.35 18.02
N LEU A 168 15.16 5.81 18.85
CA LEU A 168 14.19 6.59 19.61
C LEU A 168 14.91 7.50 20.60
N ASP A 169 15.78 6.92 21.42
CA ASP A 169 16.50 7.63 22.48
C ASP A 169 17.56 8.60 21.92
N SER A 170 18.22 8.23 20.82
CA SER A 170 19.31 9.04 20.24
C SER A 170 18.85 10.10 19.24
N VAL A 171 17.73 9.88 18.53
CA VAL A 171 17.31 10.73 17.42
C VAL A 171 15.84 11.14 17.51
N TYR A 172 14.88 10.20 17.51
CA TYR A 172 13.47 10.56 17.37
C TYR A 172 12.95 11.43 18.53
N GLN A 173 13.36 11.20 19.77
CA GLN A 173 12.93 12.03 20.91
C GLN A 173 13.31 13.52 20.73
N THR A 174 14.43 13.80 20.08
CA THR A 174 14.92 15.17 19.88
C THR A 174 14.28 15.83 18.66
N TYR A 175 14.16 15.10 17.56
CA TYR A 175 13.82 15.68 16.25
C TYR A 175 12.39 15.38 15.78
N ALA A 176 11.69 14.43 16.41
CA ALA A 176 10.43 13.89 15.93
C ALA A 176 9.62 13.20 17.04
N SER A 177 9.52 13.82 18.22
CA SER A 177 8.80 13.26 19.39
C SER A 177 7.33 12.95 19.13
N ASP A 178 6.73 13.62 18.15
CA ASP A 178 5.32 13.47 17.79
C ASP A 178 5.07 12.36 16.76
N LEU A 179 6.12 11.78 16.18
CA LEU A 179 5.98 10.63 15.30
C LEU A 179 5.51 9.41 16.12
N LYS A 180 4.61 8.64 15.52
CA LYS A 180 4.24 7.34 16.08
C LYS A 180 5.47 6.45 16.21
N GLY A 181 5.58 5.82 17.36
CA GLY A 181 6.65 4.90 17.72
C GLY A 181 6.62 3.58 16.93
N TYR A 182 7.48 2.65 17.34
CA TYR A 182 7.50 1.27 16.86
C TYR A 182 6.11 0.64 16.95
N GLU A 183 5.62 0.11 15.84
CA GLU A 183 4.37 -0.65 15.81
C GLU A 183 4.68 -2.15 15.71
N ALA A 184 4.34 -2.89 16.76
CA ALA A 184 4.53 -4.34 16.78
C ALA A 184 3.66 -5.03 15.72
N ILE A 185 4.16 -6.13 15.14
CA ILE A 185 3.45 -6.91 14.11
C ILE A 185 2.02 -7.27 14.55
N ALA A 186 1.81 -7.63 15.81
CA ALA A 186 0.48 -7.95 16.34
C ALA A 186 -0.55 -6.81 16.20
N ILE A 187 -0.11 -5.56 16.30
CA ILE A 187 -0.97 -4.38 16.09
C ILE A 187 -1.37 -4.29 14.61
N HIS A 188 -0.41 -4.51 13.70
CA HIS A 188 -0.70 -4.54 12.27
C HIS A 188 -1.67 -5.67 11.89
N GLN A 189 -1.50 -6.87 12.45
CA GLN A 189 -2.42 -7.99 12.24
C GLN A 189 -3.84 -7.64 12.69
N GLN A 190 -3.98 -7.00 13.86
CA GLN A 190 -5.28 -6.55 14.35
C GLN A 190 -5.91 -5.50 13.41
N ASN A 191 -5.13 -4.53 12.95
CA ASN A 191 -5.62 -3.49 12.05
C ASN A 191 -6.05 -4.08 10.69
N ILE A 192 -5.26 -4.98 10.11
CA ILE A 192 -5.58 -5.67 8.86
C ILE A 192 -6.85 -6.51 9.03
N SER A 193 -6.97 -7.28 10.13
CA SER A 193 -8.18 -8.04 10.43
C SER A 193 -9.42 -7.14 10.53
N SER A 194 -9.31 -5.97 11.16
CA SER A 194 -10.39 -4.98 11.23
C SER A 194 -10.83 -4.49 9.85
N ILE A 195 -9.89 -4.23 8.93
CA ILE A 195 -10.20 -3.85 7.55
C ILE A 195 -10.98 -4.95 6.82
N GLY A 196 -10.56 -6.21 6.99
CA GLY A 196 -11.25 -7.36 6.41
C GLY A 196 -12.67 -7.53 6.96
N ASN A 197 -12.85 -7.34 8.27
CA ASN A 197 -14.18 -7.37 8.89
C ASN A 197 -15.08 -6.25 8.33
N ALA A 198 -14.54 -5.04 8.16
CA ALA A 198 -15.29 -3.93 7.57
C ALA A 198 -15.74 -4.20 6.12
N VAL A 199 -14.98 -5.01 5.36
CA VAL A 199 -15.39 -5.49 4.03
C VAL A 199 -16.63 -6.38 4.12
N ILE A 200 -16.70 -7.28 5.10
CA ILE A 200 -17.83 -8.18 5.30
C ILE A 200 -19.04 -7.43 5.88
N ASP A 201 -18.81 -6.55 6.85
CA ASP A 201 -19.83 -5.72 7.48
C ASP A 201 -20.51 -4.76 6.49
N SER A 202 -19.88 -4.48 5.34
CA SER A 202 -20.49 -3.73 4.24
C SER A 202 -21.73 -4.43 3.64
N GLY A 203 -21.89 -5.73 3.85
CA GLY A 203 -22.96 -6.56 3.26
C GLY A 203 -22.84 -6.77 1.75
N LYS A 204 -21.75 -6.31 1.12
CA LYS A 204 -21.47 -6.49 -0.32
C LYS A 204 -20.57 -7.68 -0.63
N PHE A 205 -19.90 -8.20 0.40
CA PHE A 205 -18.92 -9.27 0.28
C PHE A 205 -19.14 -10.34 1.35
N GLN A 206 -18.67 -11.55 1.08
CA GLN A 206 -18.75 -12.73 1.92
C GLN A 206 -17.49 -13.58 1.77
N ASN A 207 -17.38 -14.66 2.56
CA ASN A 207 -16.32 -15.66 2.45
C ASN A 207 -14.90 -15.06 2.52
N LEU A 208 -14.65 -14.18 3.50
CA LEU A 208 -13.33 -13.58 3.72
C LEU A 208 -12.30 -14.66 4.04
N VAL A 209 -11.22 -14.69 3.25
CA VAL A 209 -10.00 -15.42 3.56
C VAL A 209 -8.89 -14.40 3.79
N SER A 210 -8.06 -14.60 4.82
CA SER A 210 -6.90 -13.77 5.11
C SER A 210 -5.66 -14.64 5.30
N GLU A 211 -4.56 -14.26 4.66
CA GLU A 211 -3.26 -14.90 4.78
C GLU A 211 -2.18 -13.85 5.00
N GLU A 212 -1.16 -14.18 5.78
CA GLU A 212 -0.14 -13.25 6.23
C GLU A 212 1.25 -13.89 6.15
N LEU A 213 2.26 -13.06 5.86
CA LEU A 213 3.66 -13.45 5.80
C LEU A 213 4.52 -12.37 6.44
N ILE A 214 5.29 -12.74 7.46
CA ILE A 214 6.37 -11.89 7.97
C ILE A 214 7.54 -11.99 7.00
N CYS A 215 7.93 -10.85 6.45
CA CYS A 215 8.99 -10.72 5.47
C CYS A 215 10.18 -10.02 6.10
N GLU A 216 11.38 -10.42 5.69
CA GLU A 216 12.64 -9.76 6.04
C GLU A 216 13.25 -9.14 4.80
N VAL A 217 13.89 -7.99 4.96
CA VAL A 217 14.52 -7.26 3.87
C VAL A 217 15.70 -6.46 4.39
N THR A 218 16.75 -6.36 3.56
CA THR A 218 17.95 -5.58 3.85
C THR A 218 18.00 -4.37 2.95
N TYR A 219 18.22 -3.19 3.53
CA TYR A 219 18.39 -1.92 2.82
C TYR A 219 19.79 -1.37 3.07
N ASP A 220 20.36 -0.65 2.11
CA ASP A 220 21.39 0.32 2.48
C ASP A 220 20.75 1.49 3.25
N ILE A 221 21.54 2.20 4.06
CA ILE A 221 20.99 3.27 4.92
C ILE A 221 20.33 4.39 4.10
N ASP A 222 20.84 4.70 2.91
CA ASP A 222 20.31 5.80 2.10
C ASP A 222 18.96 5.40 1.48
N ASP A 223 18.81 4.15 1.05
CA ASP A 223 17.54 3.57 0.61
C ASP A 223 16.55 3.39 1.76
N TYR A 224 17.00 3.11 2.99
CA TYR A 224 16.12 3.10 4.15
C TYR A 224 15.56 4.50 4.44
N LEU A 225 16.39 5.55 4.37
CA LEU A 225 15.92 6.93 4.55
C LEU A 225 14.99 7.38 3.41
N ALA A 226 15.25 6.94 2.18
CA ALA A 226 14.35 7.14 1.06
C ALA A 226 13.02 6.38 1.26
N LEU A 227 13.02 5.17 1.82
CA LEU A 227 11.80 4.48 2.23
C LEU A 227 11.01 5.30 3.25
N LEU A 228 11.66 5.80 4.32
CA LEU A 228 11.00 6.63 5.34
C LEU A 228 10.38 7.89 4.72
N SER A 229 11.02 8.51 3.74
CA SER A 229 10.50 9.71 3.06
C SER A 229 9.19 9.46 2.30
N THR A 230 8.85 8.20 2.02
CA THR A 230 7.61 7.82 1.33
C THR A 230 6.46 7.53 2.29
N LEU A 231 6.71 7.51 3.60
CA LEU A 231 5.70 7.22 4.62
C LEU A 231 4.97 8.51 5.02
N SER A 232 3.64 8.46 5.13
CA SER A 232 2.79 9.64 5.37
C SER A 232 3.21 10.52 6.55
N PRO A 233 3.67 9.98 7.71
CA PRO A 233 4.12 10.82 8.82
C PRO A 233 5.34 11.70 8.49
N TYR A 234 6.23 11.22 7.61
CA TYR A 234 7.42 11.97 7.18
C TYR A 234 7.10 12.91 6.01
N ILE A 235 6.17 12.53 5.13
CA ILE A 235 5.67 13.44 4.09
C ILE A 235 5.02 14.66 4.72
N ALA A 236 4.22 14.47 5.78
CA ALA A 236 3.54 15.54 6.50
C ALA A 236 4.49 16.40 7.38
N MET A 237 5.74 15.98 7.57
CA MET A 237 6.72 16.70 8.39
C MET A 237 7.32 17.88 7.63
N ASP A 238 7.63 18.98 8.36
CA ASP A 238 8.39 20.09 7.82
C ASP A 238 9.71 19.62 7.18
N ALA A 239 10.04 20.16 6.00
CA ALA A 239 11.19 19.68 5.23
C ALA A 239 12.53 19.88 5.95
N LYS A 240 12.71 20.99 6.68
CA LYS A 240 13.96 21.26 7.42
C LYS A 240 14.09 20.33 8.62
N GLN A 241 12.99 20.12 9.35
CA GLN A 241 12.93 19.16 10.44
C GLN A 241 13.23 17.74 9.94
N ARG A 242 12.57 17.30 8.85
CA ARG A 242 12.77 15.98 8.23
C ARG A 242 14.21 15.76 7.78
N ASN A 243 14.82 16.75 7.11
CA ASN A 243 16.21 16.63 6.65
C ASN A 243 17.18 16.50 7.84
N THR A 244 16.97 17.31 8.89
CA THR A 244 17.77 17.22 10.13
C THR A 244 17.60 15.85 10.79
N LEU A 245 16.37 15.33 10.86
CA LEU A 245 16.08 13.99 11.36
C LEU A 245 16.85 12.93 10.57
N PHE A 246 16.80 12.98 9.23
CA PHE A 246 17.43 11.99 8.36
C PHE A 246 18.97 12.04 8.41
N GLU A 247 19.57 13.22 8.51
CA GLU A 247 21.02 13.38 8.70
C GLU A 247 21.49 12.71 10.00
N ASN A 248 20.74 12.89 11.10
CA ASN A 248 21.05 12.28 12.39
C ASN A 248 20.80 10.77 12.37
N LEU A 249 19.69 10.29 11.79
CA LEU A 249 19.45 8.86 11.59
C LEU A 249 20.59 8.21 10.78
N SER A 250 21.00 8.83 9.66
CA SER A 250 22.10 8.34 8.83
C SER A 250 23.39 8.21 9.63
N THR A 251 23.71 9.23 10.43
CA THR A 251 24.94 9.27 11.24
C THR A 251 24.95 8.16 12.29
N ILE A 252 23.86 8.01 13.06
CA ILE A 252 23.76 7.00 14.12
C ILE A 252 23.78 5.59 13.52
N LEU A 253 22.98 5.34 12.48
CA LEU A 253 22.92 4.04 11.81
C LEU A 253 24.28 3.65 11.22
N LYS A 254 24.94 4.55 10.48
CA LYS A 254 26.26 4.27 9.90
C LYS A 254 27.33 4.03 10.95
N LYS A 255 27.25 4.74 12.09
CA LYS A 255 28.21 4.61 13.19
C LYS A 255 28.10 3.27 13.93
N TYR A 256 26.88 2.81 14.23
CA TYR A 256 26.67 1.64 15.10
C TYR A 256 26.23 0.37 14.38
N HIS A 257 25.64 0.48 13.18
CA HIS A 257 25.11 -0.64 12.40
C HIS A 257 25.73 -0.78 10.99
N GLY A 258 26.61 0.14 10.59
CA GLY A 258 27.27 0.12 9.28
C GLY A 258 26.38 0.64 8.14
N ASN A 259 26.66 0.24 6.91
CA ASN A 259 26.01 0.81 5.72
C ASN A 259 24.69 0.13 5.33
N ILE A 260 24.29 -0.92 6.03
CA ILE A 260 23.06 -1.67 5.76
C ILE A 260 22.23 -1.86 7.03
N ILE A 261 20.93 -2.05 6.87
CA ILE A 261 20.00 -2.32 7.96
C ILE A 261 19.04 -3.45 7.56
N ASN A 262 18.84 -4.39 8.49
CA ASN A 262 17.85 -5.45 8.35
C ASN A 262 16.53 -4.99 8.96
N LEU A 263 15.46 -5.16 8.19
CA LEU A 263 14.11 -4.74 8.53
C LEU A 263 13.18 -5.93 8.40
N SER A 264 12.07 -5.90 9.14
CA SER A 264 10.95 -6.82 8.93
C SER A 264 9.65 -6.05 8.70
N TYR A 265 8.74 -6.66 7.95
CA TYR A 265 7.40 -6.15 7.72
C TYR A 265 6.41 -7.29 7.60
N LEU A 266 5.14 -6.98 7.82
CA LEU A 266 4.04 -7.89 7.55
C LEU A 266 3.52 -7.63 6.14
N SER A 267 3.49 -8.67 5.32
CA SER A 267 2.74 -8.68 4.07
C SER A 267 1.47 -9.50 4.28
N ALA A 268 0.34 -9.01 3.78
CA ALA A 268 -0.95 -9.69 3.96
C ALA A 268 -1.79 -9.66 2.69
N LEU A 269 -2.57 -10.72 2.54
CA LEU A 269 -3.62 -10.90 1.55
C LEU A 269 -4.96 -11.01 2.28
N GLN A 270 -5.96 -10.26 1.84
CA GLN A 270 -7.35 -10.47 2.18
C GLN A 270 -8.17 -10.61 0.90
N ILE A 271 -8.98 -11.65 0.80
CA ILE A 271 -9.81 -11.90 -0.37
C ILE A 271 -11.23 -12.21 0.07
N ALA A 272 -12.19 -11.49 -0.50
CA ALA A 272 -13.61 -11.65 -0.20
C ALA A 272 -14.41 -11.74 -1.50
N GLN A 273 -15.39 -12.64 -1.52
CA GLN A 273 -16.24 -12.87 -2.67
C GLN A 273 -17.41 -11.89 -2.67
N LYS A 274 -17.78 -11.35 -3.84
CA LYS A 274 -19.02 -10.58 -3.99
C LYS A 274 -20.25 -11.45 -3.67
N VAL A 275 -21.22 -10.87 -2.95
CA VAL A 275 -22.54 -11.46 -2.67
C VAL A 275 -23.40 -11.52 -3.94
#